data_AF-A0A927SM73-F1
#
_entry.id   AF-A0A927SM73-F1
#
_cell.length_a   1.000
_cell.length_b   1.000
_cell.length_c   1.000
_cell.angle_alpha   90.00
_cell.angle_beta   90.00
_cell.angle_gamma   90.00
#
_symmetry.space_group_name_H-M   'P 1'
#
loop_
_entity.id
_entity.type
_entity.pdbx_description
1 polymer ?
#
loop_
_entity_poly.entity_id
_entity_poly.type
_entity_poly.pdbx_seq_one_letter_code
_entity_poly.pdbx_strand_id
1 'polypeptide(L)'
;MRNPLTMQNIYLRQRGKEHARRHYGRLLVMSLLVYCIVLALEEVLTLLGDALMARESAAFAAAVSQYAAHETIGNSDTLMNALADLMLSPKYLLFNLVYIVCVALLSNGLNLGYIDQQLLVSKGGQPHVRGLFSRMKQCFKVLRLNLWMYLKIFLWTLPGLGTMALALIVVLMGYGESGTLLLLGGYVLLFALVFMAALRYSLSMYVLAENPAMGVIDCLNESIYLMKGHKRQLFKLGVPCIFIMLALFMATCFVGGMTLALFGLENSNLAMTILSDLALLVAMLFIPRLNMTYALFYLLRSEMAHNLSKPKTNQNDVPLPAAAPAQSPEDMPFEITDEKENHHEAPLC
;
A
#
# COMPACT_ATOMS: atom_id res chain seq x y z
N MET A 1 23.41 -25.17 -3.91
CA MET A 1 23.74 -23.77 -3.57
C MET A 1 22.49 -22.92 -3.60
N ARG A 2 21.96 -22.48 -2.44
CA ARG A 2 20.76 -21.62 -2.39
C ARG A 2 21.16 -20.21 -2.83
N ASN A 3 20.46 -19.67 -3.82
CA ASN A 3 20.72 -18.37 -4.44
C ASN A 3 20.89 -17.28 -3.34
N PRO A 4 21.97 -16.45 -3.32
CA PRO A 4 22.21 -15.47 -2.25
C PRO A 4 21.03 -14.50 -2.03
N LEU A 5 20.23 -14.29 -3.09
CA LEU A 5 19.02 -13.49 -3.08
C LEU A 5 17.85 -14.09 -2.27
N THR A 6 17.76 -15.41 -2.14
CA THR A 6 16.72 -16.05 -1.30
C THR A 6 17.09 -15.98 0.17
N MET A 7 18.38 -16.08 0.51
CA MET A 7 18.86 -15.90 1.89
C MET A 7 18.61 -14.48 2.39
N GLN A 8 18.89 -13.45 1.58
CA GLN A 8 18.64 -12.06 1.95
C GLN A 8 17.14 -11.78 2.20
N ASN A 9 16.24 -12.34 1.38
CA ASN A 9 14.79 -12.20 1.59
C ASN A 9 14.30 -12.92 2.86
N ILE A 10 14.84 -14.10 3.15
CA ILE A 10 14.53 -14.83 4.40
C ILE A 10 15.02 -14.03 5.61
N TYR A 11 16.25 -13.50 5.55
CA TYR A 11 16.84 -12.67 6.59
C TYR A 11 16.03 -11.40 6.85
N LEU A 12 15.64 -10.66 5.79
CA LEU A 12 14.81 -9.46 5.94
C LEU A 12 13.45 -9.79 6.57
N ARG A 13 12.88 -10.95 6.22
CA ARG A 13 11.61 -11.40 6.78
C ARG A 13 11.76 -11.88 8.22
N GLN A 14 12.90 -12.44 8.61
CA GLN A 14 13.21 -12.85 9.97
C GLN A 14 13.50 -11.64 10.86
N ARG A 15 14.39 -10.73 10.44
CA ARG A 15 14.66 -9.47 11.13
C ARG A 15 13.40 -8.59 11.26
N GLY A 16 12.59 -8.57 10.20
CA GLY A 16 11.27 -7.93 10.25
C GLY A 16 10.33 -8.57 11.23
N LYS A 17 10.28 -9.91 11.32
CA LYS A 17 9.51 -10.60 12.36
C LYS A 17 10.04 -10.32 13.77
N GLU A 18 11.35 -10.21 13.97
CA GLU A 18 11.95 -9.99 15.29
C GLU A 18 11.75 -8.58 15.80
N HIS A 19 12.00 -7.56 14.97
CA HIS A 19 11.70 -6.17 15.31
C HIS A 19 10.20 -5.92 15.41
N ALA A 20 9.39 -6.58 14.54
CA ALA A 20 7.95 -6.57 14.68
C ALA A 20 7.55 -7.14 16.04
N ARG A 21 7.98 -8.36 16.40
CA ARG A 21 7.55 -9.06 17.63
C ARG A 21 7.71 -8.24 18.91
N ARG A 22 8.78 -7.45 19.05
CA ARG A 22 9.00 -6.62 20.26
C ARG A 22 7.99 -5.48 20.41
N HIS A 23 7.51 -4.90 19.30
CA HIS A 23 6.60 -3.74 19.32
C HIS A 23 5.31 -3.95 18.51
N TYR A 24 5.01 -5.20 18.14
CA TYR A 24 3.93 -5.54 17.20
C TYR A 24 2.58 -5.10 17.73
N GLY A 25 2.34 -5.30 19.04
CA GLY A 25 1.10 -4.89 19.69
C GLY A 25 0.84 -3.39 19.54
N ARG A 26 1.87 -2.55 19.75
CA ARG A 26 1.73 -1.09 19.60
C ARG A 26 1.50 -0.68 18.15
N LEU A 27 2.21 -1.29 17.19
CA LEU A 27 2.02 -1.03 15.76
C LEU A 27 0.65 -1.48 15.25
N LEU A 28 0.13 -2.58 15.80
CA LEU A 28 -1.20 -3.10 15.49
C LEU A 28 -2.28 -2.16 16.02
N VAL A 29 -2.18 -1.73 17.28
CA VAL A 29 -3.12 -0.73 17.85
C VAL A 29 -3.11 0.56 17.05
N MET A 30 -1.94 1.06 16.64
CA MET A 30 -1.87 2.24 15.78
C MET A 30 -2.54 2.04 14.43
N SER A 31 -2.33 0.89 13.79
CA SER A 31 -2.99 0.61 12.52
C SER A 31 -4.50 0.53 12.65
N LEU A 32 -5.00 -0.19 13.67
CA LEU A 32 -6.43 -0.29 13.93
C LEU A 32 -7.01 1.09 14.23
N LEU A 33 -6.31 1.92 15.00
CA LEU A 33 -6.75 3.29 15.28
C LEU A 33 -6.87 4.10 13.98
N VAL A 34 -5.86 4.06 13.11
CA VAL A 34 -5.91 4.75 11.80
C VAL A 34 -7.07 4.23 10.95
N TYR A 35 -7.23 2.91 10.86
CA TYR A 35 -8.30 2.29 10.08
C TYR A 35 -9.69 2.59 10.65
N CYS A 36 -9.89 2.51 11.97
CA CYS A 36 -11.16 2.85 12.61
C CYS A 36 -11.52 4.32 12.38
N ILE A 37 -10.55 5.25 12.44
CA ILE A 37 -10.80 6.66 12.12
C ILE A 37 -11.23 6.80 10.65
N VAL A 38 -10.52 6.16 9.72
CA VAL A 38 -10.84 6.23 8.28
C VAL A 38 -12.19 5.60 7.97
N LEU A 39 -12.48 4.41 8.51
CA LEU A 39 -13.77 3.73 8.35
C LEU A 39 -14.92 4.53 8.95
N ALA A 40 -14.75 5.09 10.15
CA ALA A 40 -15.77 5.93 10.77
C ALA A 40 -16.08 7.17 9.91
N LEU A 41 -15.06 7.76 9.28
CA LEU A 41 -15.29 8.83 8.30
C LEU A 41 -15.99 8.30 7.05
N GLU A 42 -15.58 7.17 6.49
CA GLU A 42 -16.27 6.60 5.33
C GLU A 42 -17.74 6.27 5.63
N GLU A 43 -18.08 5.73 6.79
CA GLU A 43 -19.47 5.51 7.21
C GLU A 43 -20.26 6.81 7.41
N VAL A 44 -19.64 7.83 8.02
CA VAL A 44 -20.25 9.16 8.14
C VAL A 44 -20.57 9.75 6.76
N LEU A 45 -19.73 9.49 5.74
CA LEU A 45 -20.02 9.90 4.37
C LEU A 45 -21.27 9.24 3.83
N THR A 46 -21.34 7.91 3.97
CA THR A 46 -22.46 7.12 3.46
C THR A 46 -23.75 7.55 4.13
N LEU A 47 -23.75 7.68 5.47
CA LEU A 47 -24.91 8.12 6.22
C LEU A 47 -25.35 9.55 5.90
N LEU A 48 -24.40 10.48 5.78
CA LEU A 48 -24.71 11.88 5.47
C LEU A 48 -25.14 12.05 4.01
N GLY A 49 -24.54 11.28 3.10
CA GLY A 49 -24.97 11.14 1.71
C GLY A 49 -26.40 10.62 1.63
N ASP A 50 -26.71 9.51 2.28
CA ASP A 50 -28.05 8.92 2.31
C ASP A 50 -29.08 9.87 2.93
N ALA A 51 -28.73 10.60 4.00
CA ALA A 51 -29.62 11.58 4.62
C ALA A 51 -29.88 12.80 3.72
N LEU A 52 -28.86 13.30 3.02
CA LEU A 52 -29.01 14.38 2.03
C LEU A 52 -29.87 13.91 0.84
N MET A 53 -29.61 12.69 0.35
CA MET A 53 -30.39 12.07 -0.72
C MET A 53 -31.82 11.80 -0.29
N ALA A 54 -32.07 11.39 0.95
CA ALA A 54 -33.42 11.21 1.50
C ALA A 54 -34.19 12.54 1.60
N ARG A 55 -33.50 13.63 2.00
CA ARG A 55 -34.12 14.96 2.10
C ARG A 55 -34.46 15.53 0.74
N GLU A 56 -33.53 15.43 -0.21
CA GLU A 56 -33.75 15.91 -1.57
C GLU A 56 -34.73 15.02 -2.34
N SER A 57 -34.68 13.69 -2.17
CA SER A 57 -35.67 12.77 -2.77
C SER A 57 -37.07 12.92 -2.17
N ALA A 58 -37.23 13.31 -0.90
CA ALA A 58 -38.52 13.65 -0.31
C ALA A 58 -39.06 15.00 -0.83
N ALA A 59 -38.21 16.01 -0.95
CA ALA A 59 -38.57 17.29 -1.58
C ALA A 59 -38.94 17.10 -3.06
N PHE A 60 -38.23 16.19 -3.74
CA PHE A 60 -38.48 15.78 -5.11
C PHE A 60 -39.77 14.96 -5.25
N ALA A 61 -40.02 13.98 -4.38
CA ALA A 61 -41.26 13.21 -4.37
C ALA A 61 -42.47 14.11 -4.10
N ALA A 62 -42.34 15.12 -3.23
CA ALA A 62 -43.35 16.15 -3.04
C ALA A 62 -43.60 16.95 -4.35
N ALA A 63 -42.54 17.42 -5.01
CA ALA A 63 -42.64 18.13 -6.29
C ALA A 63 -43.25 17.27 -7.42
N VAL A 64 -42.86 16.00 -7.51
CA VAL A 64 -43.39 15.02 -8.48
C VAL A 64 -44.84 14.68 -8.18
N SER A 65 -45.23 14.52 -6.91
CA SER A 65 -46.64 14.29 -6.54
C SER A 65 -47.55 15.47 -6.86
N GLN A 66 -47.02 16.71 -6.75
CA GLN A 66 -47.72 17.92 -7.11
C GLN A 66 -47.87 18.08 -8.63
N TYR A 67 -46.90 17.57 -9.39
CA TYR A 67 -46.92 17.52 -10.86
C TYR A 67 -47.81 16.39 -11.41
N ALA A 68 -47.81 15.22 -10.76
CA ALA A 68 -48.64 14.07 -11.12
C ALA A 68 -50.15 14.31 -10.93
N ALA A 69 -50.54 15.30 -10.11
CA ALA A 69 -51.91 15.77 -9.99
C ALA A 69 -52.40 16.56 -11.22
N HIS A 70 -51.49 17.06 -12.07
CA HIS A 70 -51.77 17.76 -13.32
C HIS A 70 -51.41 16.86 -14.52
N GLU A 71 -52.25 15.85 -14.75
CA GLU A 71 -52.44 15.08 -15.99
C GLU A 71 -51.26 14.42 -16.75
N THR A 72 -51.53 13.17 -17.15
CA THR A 72 -50.87 12.33 -18.17
C THR A 72 -49.54 11.67 -17.81
N ILE A 73 -49.69 10.45 -17.30
CA ILE A 73 -48.75 9.33 -17.35
C ILE A 73 -48.14 9.25 -18.76
N GLY A 74 -46.81 9.37 -18.91
CA GLY A 74 -46.25 9.24 -20.24
C GLY A 74 -44.75 9.26 -20.48
N ASN A 75 -43.86 9.60 -19.54
CA ASN A 75 -42.42 9.59 -19.86
C ASN A 75 -41.56 9.05 -18.71
N SER A 76 -41.00 7.86 -18.91
CA SER A 76 -39.82 7.39 -18.16
C SER A 76 -38.68 8.41 -18.14
N ASP A 77 -38.63 9.26 -19.17
CA ASP A 77 -37.58 10.23 -19.42
C ASP A 77 -37.65 11.42 -18.45
N THR A 78 -38.84 11.85 -18.01
CA THR A 78 -38.97 12.96 -17.05
C THR A 78 -38.53 12.52 -15.66
N LEU A 79 -38.84 11.29 -15.25
CA LEU A 79 -38.40 10.72 -13.99
C LEU A 79 -36.88 10.50 -14.00
N MET A 80 -36.32 10.02 -15.11
CA MET A 80 -34.87 9.83 -15.27
C MET A 80 -34.11 11.16 -15.29
N ASN A 81 -34.62 12.18 -15.97
CA ASN A 81 -34.03 13.53 -16.00
C ASN A 81 -34.09 14.20 -14.64
N ALA A 82 -35.18 13.99 -13.91
CA ALA A 82 -35.38 14.60 -12.61
C ALA A 82 -34.55 13.87 -11.52
N LEU A 83 -34.32 12.55 -11.65
CA LEU A 83 -33.28 11.82 -10.89
C LEU A 83 -31.86 12.27 -11.24
N ALA A 84 -31.58 12.53 -12.52
CA ALA A 84 -30.29 13.05 -12.97
C ALA A 84 -30.03 14.45 -12.41
N ASP A 85 -31.03 15.34 -12.37
CA ASP A 85 -30.94 16.67 -11.76
C ASP A 85 -30.67 16.60 -10.25
N LEU A 86 -31.18 15.56 -9.57
CA LEU A 86 -30.91 15.31 -8.15
C LEU A 86 -29.45 14.87 -7.93
N MET A 87 -29.00 13.88 -8.69
CA MET A 87 -27.66 13.28 -8.60
C MET A 87 -26.55 14.24 -9.07
N LEU A 88 -26.84 15.09 -10.06
CA LEU A 88 -25.94 16.13 -10.56
C LEU A 88 -26.21 17.50 -9.93
N SER A 89 -27.02 17.59 -8.87
CA SER A 89 -27.29 18.87 -8.24
C SER A 89 -25.95 19.53 -7.81
N PRO A 90 -25.71 20.81 -8.17
CA PRO A 90 -24.43 21.46 -7.87
C PRO A 90 -24.07 21.43 -6.38
N LYS A 91 -25.09 21.40 -5.50
CA LYS A 91 -24.92 21.32 -4.04
C LYS A 91 -24.42 19.94 -3.60
N TYR A 92 -24.99 18.86 -4.13
CA TYR A 92 -24.55 17.50 -3.82
C TYR A 92 -23.13 17.23 -4.34
N LEU A 93 -22.82 17.70 -5.54
CA LEU A 93 -21.47 17.62 -6.11
C LEU A 93 -20.46 18.41 -5.28
N LEU A 94 -20.78 19.65 -4.88
CA LEU A 94 -19.91 20.48 -4.04
C LEU A 94 -19.68 19.83 -2.67
N PHE A 95 -20.73 19.32 -2.04
CA PHE A 95 -20.65 18.66 -0.74
C PHE A 95 -19.75 17.42 -0.79
N ASN A 96 -19.98 16.53 -1.77
CA ASN A 96 -19.15 15.34 -1.97
C ASN A 96 -17.70 15.71 -2.28
N LEU A 97 -17.46 16.74 -3.10
CA LEU A 97 -16.12 17.18 -3.43
C LEU A 97 -15.36 17.68 -2.20
N VAL A 98 -15.99 18.54 -1.39
CA VAL A 98 -15.40 19.03 -0.12
C VAL A 98 -15.09 17.86 0.80
N TYR A 99 -16.03 16.92 0.91
CA TYR A 99 -15.87 15.76 1.77
C TYR A 99 -14.74 14.82 1.33
N ILE A 100 -14.70 14.45 0.06
CA ILE A 100 -13.64 13.60 -0.52
C ILE A 100 -12.28 14.24 -0.26
N VAL A 101 -12.16 15.56 -0.41
CA VAL A 101 -10.93 16.30 -0.12
C VAL A 101 -10.59 16.22 1.38
N CYS A 102 -11.55 16.38 2.28
CA CYS A 102 -11.34 16.25 3.72
C CYS A 102 -10.85 14.85 4.12
N VAL A 103 -11.51 13.80 3.64
CA VAL A 103 -11.11 12.41 3.91
C VAL A 103 -9.76 12.09 3.29
N ALA A 104 -9.51 12.52 2.06
CA ALA A 104 -8.19 12.37 1.44
C ALA A 104 -7.10 13.06 2.26
N LEU A 105 -7.32 14.29 2.76
CA LEU A 105 -6.34 14.98 3.58
C LEU A 105 -6.05 14.24 4.89
N LEU A 106 -7.09 13.79 5.60
CA LEU A 106 -6.94 13.12 6.88
C LEU A 106 -6.31 11.74 6.73
N SER A 107 -6.85 10.90 5.84
CA SER A 107 -6.35 9.54 5.59
C SER A 107 -4.88 9.55 5.17
N ASN A 108 -4.51 10.41 4.23
CA ASN A 108 -3.13 10.50 3.74
C ASN A 108 -2.17 11.07 4.79
N GLY A 109 -2.61 12.04 5.60
CA GLY A 109 -1.83 12.57 6.72
C GLY A 109 -1.56 11.52 7.80
N LEU A 110 -2.60 10.81 8.22
CA LEU A 110 -2.50 9.72 9.21
C LEU A 110 -1.65 8.55 8.69
N ASN A 111 -1.79 8.20 7.42
CA ASN A 111 -0.99 7.14 6.80
C ASN A 111 0.50 7.51 6.77
N LEU A 112 0.87 8.75 6.45
CA LEU A 112 2.28 9.18 6.53
C LEU A 112 2.82 9.13 7.96
N GLY A 113 2.05 9.57 8.95
CA GLY A 113 2.41 9.44 10.36
C GLY A 113 2.59 7.99 10.80
N TYR A 114 1.74 7.08 10.31
CA TYR A 114 1.85 5.65 10.55
C TYR A 114 3.14 5.06 9.96
N ILE A 115 3.47 5.40 8.71
CA ILE A 115 4.70 4.97 8.03
C ILE A 115 5.94 5.48 8.77
N ASP A 116 5.91 6.70 9.29
CA ASP A 116 7.00 7.26 10.10
C ASP A 116 7.24 6.48 11.40
N GLN A 117 6.17 6.13 12.12
CA GLN A 117 6.30 5.31 13.33
C GLN A 117 6.84 3.91 12.99
N GLN A 118 6.49 3.35 11.84
CA GLN A 118 7.07 2.08 11.39
C GLN A 118 8.56 2.20 11.08
N LEU A 119 8.98 3.25 10.38
CA LEU A 119 10.40 3.52 10.12
C LEU A 119 11.18 3.71 11.42
N LEU A 120 10.58 4.41 12.40
CA LEU A 120 11.17 4.59 13.73
C LEU A 120 11.40 3.23 14.42
N VAL A 121 10.41 2.33 14.39
CA VAL A 121 10.54 0.97 14.95
C VAL A 121 11.56 0.14 14.17
N SER A 122 11.60 0.25 12.85
CA SER A 122 12.58 -0.46 12.02
C SER A 122 14.01 0.00 12.30
N LYS A 123 14.21 1.25 12.73
CA LYS A 123 15.49 1.80 13.20
C LYS A 123 15.81 1.48 14.67
N GLY A 124 14.94 0.78 15.39
CA GLY A 124 15.12 0.40 16.80
C GLY A 124 14.52 1.36 17.82
N GLY A 125 13.75 2.37 17.38
CA GLY A 125 13.03 3.29 18.27
C GLY A 125 11.70 2.73 18.79
N GLN A 126 11.10 3.42 19.77
CA GLN A 126 9.80 3.03 20.31
C GLN A 126 8.65 3.79 19.61
N PRO A 127 7.55 3.10 19.23
CA PRO A 127 6.42 3.75 18.58
C PRO A 127 5.56 4.48 19.62
N HIS A 128 5.18 5.73 19.32
CA HIS A 128 4.30 6.55 20.15
C HIS A 128 3.02 6.94 19.40
N VAL A 129 1.84 6.82 20.04
CA VAL A 129 0.55 7.14 19.40
C VAL A 129 0.48 8.62 19.01
N ARG A 130 1.04 9.51 19.82
CA ARG A 130 1.17 10.94 19.48
C ARG A 130 2.00 11.17 18.21
N GLY A 131 2.91 10.25 17.90
CA GLY A 131 3.70 10.26 16.68
C GLY A 131 2.88 10.06 15.40
N LEU A 132 1.66 9.52 15.46
CA LEU A 132 0.76 9.43 14.31
C LEU A 132 0.40 10.81 13.76
N PHE A 133 0.29 11.81 14.63
CA PHE A 133 -0.09 13.16 14.24
C PHE A 133 1.12 14.06 13.92
N SER A 134 2.35 13.56 14.09
CA SER A 134 3.58 14.35 13.89
C SER A 134 3.66 14.94 12.48
N ARG A 135 3.12 14.22 11.49
CA ARG A 135 3.18 14.53 10.07
C ARG A 135 1.90 15.11 9.47
N MET A 136 0.93 15.46 10.31
CA MET A 136 -0.31 16.10 9.87
C MET A 136 -0.05 17.43 9.17
N LYS A 137 1.00 18.16 9.54
CA LYS A 137 1.38 19.42 8.87
C LYS A 137 1.79 19.22 7.41
N GLN A 138 2.26 18.03 7.03
CA GLN A 138 2.59 17.69 5.65
C GLN A 138 1.44 17.03 4.88
N CYS A 139 0.20 17.00 5.40
CA CYS A 139 -0.93 16.35 4.74
C CYS A 139 -1.12 16.81 3.28
N PHE A 140 -1.01 18.12 3.01
CA PHE A 140 -1.09 18.67 1.65
C PHE A 140 0.07 18.20 0.76
N LYS A 141 1.27 18.04 1.32
CA LYS A 141 2.43 17.54 0.58
C LYS A 141 2.25 16.07 0.21
N VAL A 142 1.70 15.26 1.11
CA VAL A 142 1.36 13.85 0.86
C VAL A 142 0.22 13.74 -0.13
N LEU A 143 -0.83 14.54 0.01
CA LEU A 143 -1.93 14.59 -0.94
C LEU A 143 -1.41 14.89 -2.34
N ARG A 144 -0.51 15.88 -2.47
CA ARG A 144 0.13 16.21 -3.74
C ARG A 144 1.00 15.06 -4.26
N LEU A 145 1.75 14.37 -3.41
CA LEU A 145 2.51 13.17 -3.80
C LEU A 145 1.61 12.06 -4.35
N ASN A 146 0.53 11.75 -3.64
CA ASN A 146 -0.40 10.71 -4.04
C ASN A 146 -1.20 11.10 -5.27
N LEU A 147 -1.64 12.35 -5.39
CA LEU A 147 -2.29 12.86 -6.60
C LEU A 147 -1.38 12.70 -7.83
N TRP A 148 -0.11 13.10 -7.73
CA TRP A 148 0.86 12.92 -8.81
C TRP A 148 1.15 11.45 -9.12
N MET A 149 1.23 10.60 -8.09
CA MET A 149 1.42 9.17 -8.25
C MET A 149 0.22 8.53 -8.96
N TYR A 150 -1.00 8.80 -8.49
CA TYR A 150 -2.24 8.29 -9.07
C TYR A 150 -2.45 8.80 -10.48
N LEU A 151 -2.16 10.07 -10.76
CA LEU A 151 -2.21 10.62 -12.11
C LEU A 151 -1.27 9.86 -13.05
N LYS A 152 -0.04 9.57 -12.62
CA LYS A 152 0.91 8.77 -13.41
C LYS A 152 0.41 7.33 -13.57
N ILE A 153 -0.10 6.69 -12.53
CA ILE A 153 -0.65 5.34 -12.62
C ILE A 153 -1.83 5.31 -13.61
N PHE A 154 -2.76 6.27 -13.50
CA PHE A 154 -3.90 6.43 -14.40
C PHE A 154 -3.46 6.66 -15.86
N LEU A 155 -2.42 7.46 -16.09
CA LEU A 155 -1.87 7.63 -17.42
C LEU A 155 -1.31 6.32 -17.99
N TRP A 156 -0.71 5.49 -17.12
CA TRP A 156 -0.28 4.14 -17.48
C TRP A 156 -1.44 3.17 -17.70
N THR A 157 -2.67 3.45 -17.24
CA THR A 157 -3.84 2.61 -17.52
C THR A 157 -4.55 2.97 -18.82
N LEU A 158 -4.28 4.13 -19.42
CA LEU A 158 -4.90 4.55 -20.69
C LEU A 158 -4.80 3.50 -21.81
N PRO A 159 -3.66 2.82 -22.04
CA PRO A 159 -3.60 1.79 -23.07
C PRO A 159 -4.56 0.62 -22.79
N GLY A 160 -4.69 0.22 -21.53
CA GLY A 160 -5.63 -0.83 -21.13
C GLY A 160 -7.09 -0.38 -21.23
N LEU A 161 -7.41 0.87 -20.89
CA LEU A 161 -8.74 1.43 -21.13
C LEU A 161 -9.05 1.49 -22.63
N GLY A 162 -8.07 1.83 -23.46
CA GLY A 162 -8.20 1.84 -24.92
C GLY A 162 -8.51 0.46 -25.50
N THR A 163 -7.85 -0.60 -25.04
CA THR A 163 -8.16 -1.97 -25.48
C THR A 163 -9.54 -2.41 -25.03
N MET A 164 -9.99 -2.01 -23.83
CA MET A 164 -11.35 -2.27 -23.37
C MET A 164 -12.41 -1.55 -24.20
N ALA A 165 -12.18 -0.27 -24.53
CA ALA A 165 -13.09 0.49 -25.38
C ALA A 165 -13.20 -0.12 -26.78
N LEU A 166 -12.07 -0.55 -27.36
CA LEU A 166 -12.06 -1.24 -28.65
C LEU A 166 -12.81 -2.58 -28.57
N ALA A 167 -12.58 -3.35 -27.51
CA ALA A 167 -13.29 -4.60 -27.28
C ALA A 167 -14.81 -4.40 -27.18
N LEU A 168 -15.25 -3.34 -26.49
CA LEU A 168 -16.67 -2.96 -26.40
C LEU A 168 -17.26 -2.65 -27.79
N ILE A 169 -16.55 -1.88 -28.62
CA ILE A 169 -16.98 -1.56 -30.00
C ILE A 169 -17.15 -2.85 -30.82
N VAL A 170 -16.21 -3.80 -30.69
CA VAL A 170 -16.27 -5.10 -31.39
C VAL A 170 -17.48 -5.93 -30.94
N VAL A 171 -17.77 -5.96 -29.63
CA VAL A 171 -18.97 -6.62 -29.10
C VAL A 171 -20.24 -5.99 -29.67
N LEU A 172 -20.31 -4.66 -29.74
CA LEU A 172 -21.46 -3.92 -30.27
C LEU A 172 -21.68 -4.14 -31.77
N MET A 173 -20.62 -4.46 -32.53
CA MET A 173 -20.70 -4.79 -33.96
C MET A 173 -21.18 -6.22 -34.25
N GLY A 174 -21.58 -6.99 -33.23
CA GLY A 174 -22.09 -8.36 -33.38
C GLY A 174 -21.01 -9.45 -33.31
N TYR A 175 -19.74 -9.08 -33.05
CA TYR A 175 -18.63 -10.00 -32.87
C TYR A 175 -18.43 -10.33 -31.38
N GLY A 176 -19.47 -10.83 -30.72
CA GLY A 176 -19.49 -11.03 -29.26
C GLY A 176 -18.38 -11.97 -28.75
N GLU A 177 -18.14 -13.09 -29.44
CA GLU A 177 -17.13 -14.07 -29.00
C GLU A 177 -15.70 -13.54 -29.08
N SER A 178 -15.32 -12.85 -30.17
CA SER A 178 -13.99 -12.25 -30.29
C SER A 178 -13.83 -11.00 -29.40
N GLY A 179 -14.92 -10.24 -29.21
CA GLY A 179 -14.95 -9.08 -28.31
C GLY A 179 -14.71 -9.46 -26.84
N THR A 180 -15.25 -10.59 -26.37
CA THR A 180 -15.01 -11.06 -24.99
C THR A 180 -13.54 -11.47 -24.75
N LEU A 181 -12.87 -12.11 -25.71
CA LEU A 181 -11.44 -12.42 -25.61
C LEU A 181 -10.59 -11.13 -25.55
N LEU A 182 -10.98 -10.10 -26.31
CA LEU A 182 -10.31 -8.81 -26.32
C LEU A 182 -10.54 -8.04 -25.00
N LEU A 183 -11.74 -8.13 -24.41
CA LEU A 183 -12.03 -7.61 -23.07
C LEU A 183 -11.14 -8.28 -22.01
N LEU A 184 -11.01 -9.61 -22.04
CA LEU A 184 -10.14 -10.35 -21.13
C LEU A 184 -8.68 -9.90 -21.28
N GLY A 185 -8.20 -9.78 -22.52
CA GLY A 185 -6.86 -9.25 -22.81
C GLY A 185 -6.66 -7.82 -22.28
N GLY A 186 -7.68 -6.96 -22.41
CA GLY A 186 -7.69 -5.61 -21.86
C GLY A 186 -7.57 -5.57 -20.33
N TYR A 187 -8.31 -6.43 -19.63
CA TYR A 187 -8.19 -6.57 -18.17
C TYR A 187 -6.79 -7.03 -17.74
N VAL A 188 -6.22 -8.02 -18.41
CA VAL A 188 -4.86 -8.50 -18.12
C VAL A 188 -3.83 -7.39 -18.34
N LEU A 189 -3.99 -6.62 -19.42
CA LEU A 189 -3.11 -5.48 -19.72
C LEU A 189 -3.24 -4.38 -18.66
N LEU A 190 -4.46 -3.99 -18.30
CA LEU A 190 -4.71 -3.02 -17.21
C LEU A 190 -4.04 -3.48 -15.92
N PHE A 191 -4.28 -4.73 -15.53
CA PHE A 191 -3.71 -5.30 -14.31
C PHE A 191 -2.18 -5.27 -14.36
N ALA A 192 -1.56 -5.70 -15.46
CA ALA A 192 -0.11 -5.69 -15.61
C ALA A 192 0.48 -4.27 -15.54
N LEU A 193 -0.18 -3.27 -16.14
CA LEU A 193 0.26 -1.88 -16.15
C LEU A 193 0.14 -1.24 -14.75
N VAL A 194 -1.01 -1.42 -14.09
CA VAL A 194 -1.22 -0.96 -12.70
C VAL A 194 -0.21 -1.62 -11.78
N PHE A 195 -0.01 -2.93 -11.91
CA PHE A 195 0.93 -3.68 -11.09
C PHE A 195 2.38 -3.19 -11.27
N MET A 196 2.82 -2.98 -12.51
CA MET A 196 4.15 -2.44 -12.81
C MET A 196 4.35 -1.02 -12.27
N ALA A 197 3.31 -0.18 -12.33
CA ALA A 197 3.34 1.18 -11.81
C ALA A 197 3.29 1.22 -10.27
N ALA A 198 2.45 0.39 -9.65
CA ALA A 198 2.32 0.27 -8.20
C ALA A 198 3.64 -0.17 -7.56
N LEU A 199 4.31 -1.17 -8.17
CA LEU A 199 5.67 -1.52 -7.75
C LEU A 199 6.58 -0.31 -7.87
N ARG A 200 6.62 0.40 -9.00
CA ARG A 200 7.56 1.53 -9.22
C ARG A 200 7.48 2.64 -8.16
N TYR A 201 6.31 2.90 -7.59
CA TYR A 201 6.09 4.02 -6.66
C TYR A 201 5.92 3.61 -5.20
N SER A 202 6.01 2.32 -4.87
CA SER A 202 5.71 1.81 -3.52
C SER A 202 6.60 2.39 -2.42
N LEU A 203 7.82 2.84 -2.75
CA LEU A 203 8.77 3.38 -1.77
C LEU A 203 8.64 4.89 -1.54
N SER A 204 7.90 5.60 -2.40
CA SER A 204 7.82 7.07 -2.38
C SER A 204 7.29 7.63 -1.05
N MET A 205 6.33 6.95 -0.42
CA MET A 205 5.80 7.34 0.89
C MET A 205 6.84 7.18 2.01
N TYR A 206 7.71 6.17 1.91
CA TYR A 206 8.81 5.94 2.87
C TYR A 206 9.93 6.97 2.70
N VAL A 207 10.25 7.36 1.45
CA VAL A 207 11.21 8.44 1.15
C VAL A 207 10.71 9.78 1.70
N LEU A 208 9.44 10.11 1.47
CA LEU A 208 8.85 11.34 1.99
C LEU A 208 8.75 11.32 3.53
N ALA A 209 8.53 10.13 4.11
CA ALA A 209 8.63 9.95 5.54
C ALA A 209 10.06 10.27 6.00
N GLU A 210 11.10 9.62 5.50
CA GLU A 210 12.46 9.89 5.98
C GLU A 210 12.94 11.34 5.76
N ASN A 211 12.62 11.95 4.61
CA ASN A 211 13.09 13.28 4.23
C ASN A 211 11.92 14.24 3.94
N PRO A 212 11.26 14.80 4.96
CA PRO A 212 10.07 15.65 4.77
C PRO A 212 10.37 16.99 4.08
N ALA A 213 11.64 17.41 3.97
CA ALA A 213 12.05 18.61 3.24
C ALA A 213 12.08 18.40 1.71
N MET A 214 12.32 17.17 1.25
CA MET A 214 12.54 16.83 -0.17
C MET A 214 11.31 17.12 -1.04
N GLY A 215 11.50 17.57 -2.28
CA GLY A 215 10.41 17.83 -3.23
C GLY A 215 9.60 16.57 -3.56
N VAL A 216 8.31 16.75 -3.89
CA VAL A 216 7.41 15.62 -4.21
C VAL A 216 7.89 14.81 -5.42
N ILE A 217 8.37 15.50 -6.46
CA ILE A 217 8.90 14.87 -7.66
C ILE A 217 10.21 14.13 -7.36
N ASP A 218 11.06 14.73 -6.52
CA ASP A 218 12.33 14.13 -6.11
C ASP A 218 12.08 12.85 -5.30
N CYS A 219 11.10 12.84 -4.39
CA CYS A 219 10.70 11.62 -3.67
C CYS A 219 10.25 10.49 -4.61
N LEU A 220 9.53 10.82 -5.70
CA LEU A 220 9.12 9.84 -6.70
C LEU A 220 10.33 9.33 -7.50
N ASN A 221 11.24 10.21 -7.90
CA ASN A 221 12.45 9.84 -8.64
C ASN A 221 13.37 8.96 -7.80
N GLU A 222 13.49 9.26 -6.51
CA GLU A 222 14.25 8.46 -5.56
C GLU A 222 13.63 7.07 -5.38
N SER A 223 12.31 6.96 -5.25
CA SER A 223 11.61 5.66 -5.25
C SER A 223 11.91 4.86 -6.53
N ILE A 224 11.92 5.50 -7.69
CA ILE A 224 12.24 4.84 -8.96
C ILE A 224 13.69 4.35 -8.96
N TYR A 225 14.62 5.17 -8.49
CA TYR A 225 16.04 4.86 -8.43
C TYR A 225 16.29 3.65 -7.52
N LEU A 226 15.75 3.68 -6.29
CA LEU A 226 15.87 2.59 -5.31
C LEU A 226 15.28 1.26 -5.79
N MET A 227 14.38 1.29 -6.77
CA MET A 227 13.70 0.10 -7.30
C MET A 227 14.27 -0.43 -8.62
N LYS A 228 15.23 0.26 -9.25
CA LYS A 228 15.91 -0.26 -10.45
C LYS A 228 16.62 -1.57 -10.12
N GLY A 229 16.38 -2.60 -10.94
CA GLY A 229 16.98 -3.94 -10.80
C GLY A 229 16.35 -4.85 -9.73
N HIS A 230 15.47 -4.35 -8.85
CA HIS A 230 15.07 -5.08 -7.64
C HIS A 230 13.55 -5.26 -7.45
N LYS A 231 12.73 -4.87 -8.44
CA LYS A 231 11.25 -4.97 -8.41
C LYS A 231 10.73 -6.37 -8.04
N ARG A 232 11.37 -7.43 -8.57
CA ARG A 232 11.00 -8.82 -8.30
C ARG A 232 11.22 -9.25 -6.85
N GLN A 233 12.16 -8.60 -6.15
CA GLN A 233 12.44 -8.92 -4.75
C GLN A 233 11.34 -8.40 -3.83
N LEU A 234 10.93 -7.15 -4.04
CA LEU A 234 9.80 -6.56 -3.32
C LEU A 234 8.51 -7.36 -3.55
N PHE A 235 8.28 -7.81 -4.78
CA PHE A 235 7.14 -8.67 -5.09
C PHE A 235 7.16 -9.98 -4.31
N LYS A 236 8.25 -10.75 -4.39
CA LYS A 236 8.37 -12.03 -3.65
C LYS A 236 8.17 -11.86 -2.14
N LEU A 237 8.53 -10.69 -1.62
CA LEU A 237 8.36 -10.35 -0.23
C LEU A 237 6.89 -10.07 0.15
N GLY A 238 6.14 -9.39 -0.72
CA GLY A 238 4.73 -9.05 -0.53
C GLY A 238 3.72 -10.16 -0.88
N VAL A 239 4.02 -11.01 -1.86
CA VAL A 239 3.18 -12.13 -2.37
C VAL A 239 2.43 -12.88 -1.26
N PRO A 240 3.09 -13.46 -0.24
CA PRO A 240 2.38 -14.30 0.72
C PRO A 240 1.34 -13.54 1.56
N CYS A 241 1.52 -12.24 1.80
CA CYS A 241 0.52 -11.47 2.54
C CYS A 241 -0.60 -10.97 1.62
N ILE A 242 -0.27 -10.62 0.36
CA ILE A 242 -1.27 -10.24 -0.65
C ILE A 242 -2.21 -11.42 -0.95
N PHE A 243 -1.68 -12.64 -1.06
CA PHE A 243 -2.50 -13.84 -1.28
C PHE A 243 -3.46 -14.12 -0.13
N ILE A 244 -3.04 -13.95 1.12
CA ILE A 244 -3.93 -14.13 2.27
C ILE A 244 -5.03 -13.06 2.26
N MET A 245 -4.67 -11.80 1.97
CA MET A 245 -5.64 -10.70 1.88
C MET A 245 -6.66 -10.94 0.75
N LEU A 246 -6.19 -11.40 -0.42
CA LEU A 246 -7.05 -11.75 -1.55
C LEU A 246 -7.95 -12.95 -1.23
N ALA A 247 -7.43 -13.97 -0.56
CA ALA A 247 -8.22 -15.14 -0.15
C ALA A 247 -9.34 -14.74 0.83
N LEU A 248 -9.06 -13.86 1.79
CA LEU A 248 -10.09 -13.32 2.69
C LEU A 248 -11.12 -12.50 1.93
N PHE A 249 -10.70 -11.65 0.99
CA PHE A 249 -11.62 -10.86 0.17
C PHE A 249 -12.53 -11.76 -0.70
N MET A 250 -11.95 -12.77 -1.35
CA MET A 250 -12.72 -13.75 -2.12
C MET A 250 -13.69 -14.54 -1.25
N ALA A 251 -13.29 -14.91 -0.02
CA ALA A 251 -14.18 -15.55 0.93
C ALA A 251 -15.36 -14.64 1.31
N THR A 252 -15.12 -13.35 1.56
CA THR A 252 -16.19 -12.38 1.84
C THR A 252 -17.14 -12.21 0.66
N CYS A 253 -16.62 -12.06 -0.55
CA CYS A 253 -17.44 -11.94 -1.76
C CYS A 253 -18.24 -13.23 -2.03
N PHE A 254 -17.65 -14.40 -1.82
CA PHE A 254 -18.31 -15.68 -1.98
C PHE A 254 -19.47 -15.86 -0.99
N VAL A 255 -19.22 -15.55 0.29
CA VAL A 255 -20.22 -15.59 1.35
C VAL A 255 -21.35 -14.59 1.08
N GLY A 256 -21.03 -13.35 0.69
CA GLY A 256 -22.02 -12.35 0.30
C GLY A 256 -22.87 -12.76 -0.91
N GLY A 257 -22.23 -13.29 -1.95
CA GLY A 257 -22.92 -13.76 -3.16
C GLY A 257 -23.82 -14.98 -2.90
N MET A 258 -23.37 -15.93 -2.09
CA MET A 258 -24.15 -17.11 -1.71
C MET A 258 -25.39 -16.74 -0.89
N THR A 259 -25.28 -15.77 0.01
CA THR A 259 -26.43 -15.27 0.77
C THR A 259 -27.45 -14.56 -0.10
N LEU A 260 -27.00 -13.71 -1.02
CA LEU A 260 -27.89 -13.03 -1.97
C LEU A 260 -28.66 -14.03 -2.84
N ALA A 261 -28.01 -15.12 -3.24
CA ALA A 261 -28.64 -16.20 -4.02
C ALA A 261 -29.64 -17.04 -3.20
N LEU A 262 -29.43 -17.21 -1.90
CA LEU A 262 -30.27 -18.07 -1.04
C LEU A 262 -31.45 -17.32 -0.41
N PHE A 263 -31.29 -16.05 -0.04
CA PHE A 263 -32.26 -15.31 0.78
C PHE A 263 -32.93 -14.14 0.05
N GLY A 264 -32.52 -13.81 -1.18
CA GLY A 264 -33.05 -12.67 -1.92
C GLY A 264 -32.71 -11.31 -1.29
N LEU A 265 -33.06 -10.21 -1.98
CA LEU A 265 -32.69 -8.84 -1.60
C LEU A 265 -33.40 -8.30 -0.34
N GLU A 266 -34.42 -9.00 0.18
CA GLU A 266 -35.37 -8.40 1.11
C GLU A 266 -35.00 -8.55 2.59
N ASN A 267 -34.04 -9.42 2.96
CA ASN A 267 -33.63 -9.64 4.36
C ASN A 267 -32.13 -9.96 4.50
N SER A 268 -31.24 -9.04 4.10
CA SER A 268 -29.81 -9.17 4.35
C SER A 268 -29.50 -8.97 5.84
N ASN A 269 -29.58 -10.08 6.58
CA ASN A 269 -29.31 -10.25 7.99
C ASN A 269 -28.10 -9.44 8.48
N LEU A 270 -28.26 -8.68 9.58
CA LEU A 270 -27.18 -8.02 10.33
C LEU A 270 -25.99 -8.95 10.60
N ALA A 271 -26.22 -10.26 10.75
CA ALA A 271 -25.16 -11.25 10.93
C ALA A 271 -24.16 -11.31 9.76
N MET A 272 -24.60 -11.00 8.54
CA MET A 272 -23.80 -11.07 7.31
C MET A 272 -22.96 -9.81 7.09
N THR A 273 -23.49 -8.63 7.41
CA THR A 273 -22.69 -7.40 7.47
C THR A 273 -21.64 -7.52 8.56
N ILE A 274 -22.00 -8.02 9.74
CA ILE A 274 -21.05 -8.29 10.83
C ILE A 274 -19.97 -9.29 10.38
N LEU A 275 -20.32 -10.34 9.63
CA LEU A 275 -19.36 -11.33 9.13
C LEU A 275 -18.41 -10.74 8.07
N SER A 276 -18.91 -9.89 7.15
CA SER A 276 -18.06 -9.20 6.17
C SER A 276 -17.13 -8.20 6.82
N ASP A 277 -17.61 -7.47 7.84
CA ASP A 277 -16.82 -6.49 8.58
C ASP A 277 -15.76 -7.18 9.43
N LEU A 278 -16.09 -8.33 10.04
CA LEU A 278 -15.13 -9.17 10.74
C LEU A 278 -14.03 -9.69 9.78
N ALA A 279 -14.41 -10.15 8.59
CA ALA A 279 -13.43 -10.60 7.60
C ALA A 279 -12.50 -9.46 7.14
N LEU A 280 -13.03 -8.25 6.99
CA LEU A 280 -12.24 -7.05 6.71
C LEU A 280 -11.29 -6.73 7.88
N LEU A 281 -11.77 -6.81 9.11
CA LEU A 281 -10.98 -6.57 10.32
C LEU A 281 -9.85 -7.60 10.47
N VAL A 282 -10.10 -8.87 10.13
CA VAL A 282 -9.06 -9.92 10.08
C VAL A 282 -8.04 -9.61 8.99
N ALA A 283 -8.45 -9.15 7.81
CA ALA A 283 -7.53 -8.73 6.75
C ALA A 283 -6.64 -7.56 7.20
N MET A 284 -7.17 -6.62 7.99
CA MET A 284 -6.42 -5.49 8.54
C MET A 284 -5.27 -5.91 9.46
N LEU A 285 -5.37 -7.05 10.16
CA LEU A 285 -4.30 -7.56 11.02
C LEU A 285 -3.00 -7.91 10.26
N PHE A 286 -3.09 -8.13 8.96
CA PHE A 286 -1.94 -8.45 8.12
C PHE A 286 -1.24 -7.21 7.54
N ILE A 287 -1.92 -6.06 7.50
CA ILE A 287 -1.40 -4.82 6.91
C ILE A 287 -0.17 -4.28 7.65
N PRO A 288 -0.13 -4.22 9.00
CA PRO A 288 1.04 -3.75 9.75
C PRO A 288 2.30 -4.54 9.42
N ARG A 289 2.14 -5.85 9.27
CA ARG A 289 3.24 -6.75 8.93
C ARG A 289 3.76 -6.51 7.52
N LEU A 290 2.86 -6.27 6.56
CA LEU A 290 3.22 -5.91 5.19
C LEU A 290 4.03 -4.61 5.14
N ASN A 291 3.49 -3.56 5.74
CA ASN A 291 4.11 -2.24 5.72
C ASN A 291 5.46 -2.23 6.46
N MET A 292 5.59 -2.95 7.58
CA MET A 292 6.88 -3.09 8.27
C MET A 292 7.92 -3.83 7.42
N THR A 293 7.49 -4.82 6.66
CA THR A 293 8.37 -5.55 5.75
C THR A 293 8.86 -4.65 4.60
N TYR A 294 8.01 -3.75 4.11
CA TYR A 294 8.38 -2.72 3.14
C TYR A 294 9.30 -1.64 3.73
N ALA A 295 9.07 -1.21 4.97
CA ALA A 295 9.94 -0.27 5.69
C ALA A 295 11.36 -0.81 5.84
N LEU A 296 11.52 -2.09 6.19
CA LEU A 296 12.83 -2.74 6.28
C LEU A 296 13.52 -2.90 4.92
N PHE A 297 12.76 -3.26 3.89
CA PHE A 297 13.30 -3.32 2.53
C PHE A 297 13.79 -1.94 2.07
N TYR A 298 13.03 -0.89 2.39
CA TYR A 298 13.42 0.50 2.13
C TYR A 298 14.73 0.87 2.83
N LEU A 299 14.85 0.65 4.15
CA LEU A 299 16.06 1.00 4.91
C LEU A 299 17.31 0.28 4.40
N LEU A 300 17.20 -1.01 4.12
CA LEU A 300 18.30 -1.77 3.56
C LEU A 300 18.77 -1.18 2.22
N ARG A 301 17.83 -0.69 1.41
CA ARG A 301 18.12 -0.13 0.09
C ARG A 301 18.68 1.27 0.18
N SER A 302 18.15 2.12 1.07
CA SER A 302 18.68 3.46 1.29
C SER A 302 20.10 3.39 1.89
N GLU A 303 20.37 2.46 2.81
CA GLU A 303 21.73 2.21 3.34
C GLU A 303 22.71 1.79 2.23
N MET A 304 22.31 0.85 1.38
CA MET A 304 23.16 0.43 0.24
C MET A 304 23.41 1.59 -0.73
N ALA A 305 22.38 2.37 -1.08
CA ALA A 305 22.50 3.52 -1.97
C ALA A 305 23.41 4.61 -1.37
N HIS A 306 23.25 4.91 -0.08
CA HIS A 306 24.12 5.83 0.64
C HIS A 306 25.58 5.35 0.67
N ASN A 307 25.81 4.06 0.91
CA ASN A 307 27.15 3.47 0.89
C ASN A 307 27.80 3.45 -0.50
N LEU A 308 27.00 3.37 -1.57
CA LEU A 308 27.44 3.53 -2.96
C LEU A 308 27.73 4.99 -3.33
N SER A 309 27.07 5.95 -2.69
CA SER A 309 27.23 7.38 -2.94
C SER A 309 28.44 8.01 -2.23
N LYS A 310 28.99 7.35 -1.20
CA LYS A 310 30.24 7.79 -0.58
C LYS A 310 31.37 7.66 -1.60
N PRO A 311 32.19 8.70 -1.84
CA PRO A 311 33.39 8.53 -2.64
C PRO A 311 34.21 7.41 -2.01
N LYS A 312 34.69 6.46 -2.83
CA LYS A 312 35.68 5.48 -2.37
C LYS A 312 36.88 6.31 -1.89
N THR A 313 37.05 6.47 -0.59
CA THR A 313 38.33 6.95 -0.05
C THR A 313 39.35 5.96 -0.55
N ASN A 314 40.24 6.45 -1.41
CA ASN A 314 41.23 5.66 -2.11
C ASN A 314 42.08 4.92 -1.08
N GLN A 315 41.85 3.62 -0.93
CA GLN A 315 42.66 2.76 -0.06
C GLN A 315 44.03 2.45 -0.72
N ASN A 316 44.54 3.40 -1.51
CA ASN A 316 45.89 3.43 -2.09
C ASN A 316 46.67 4.69 -1.69
N ASP A 317 46.08 5.62 -0.91
CA ASP A 317 46.80 6.77 -0.36
C ASP A 317 47.17 6.54 1.12
N VAL A 318 47.54 5.31 1.47
CA VAL A 318 48.39 5.06 2.64
C VAL A 318 49.81 5.43 2.20
N PRO A 319 50.47 6.43 2.80
CA PRO A 319 51.89 6.64 2.55
C PRO A 319 52.61 5.33 2.84
N LEU A 320 53.38 4.83 1.87
CA LEU A 320 54.30 3.71 2.08
C LEU A 320 54.96 3.88 3.46
N PRO A 321 55.02 2.84 4.32
CA PRO A 321 55.88 2.88 5.48
C PRO A 321 57.29 3.19 4.97
N ALA A 322 57.84 4.33 5.40
CA ALA A 322 59.23 4.66 5.17
C ALA A 322 60.07 3.45 5.64
N ALA A 323 61.00 3.02 4.80
CA ALA A 323 61.91 1.91 5.08
C ALA A 323 62.47 2.05 6.51
N ALA A 324 62.18 1.05 7.35
CA ALA A 324 62.75 0.96 8.68
C ALA A 324 64.27 0.75 8.57
N PRO A 325 65.11 1.51 9.29
CA PRO A 325 66.54 1.26 9.34
C PRO A 325 66.82 -0.02 10.14
N ALA A 326 67.80 -0.78 9.66
CA ALA A 326 68.24 -2.05 10.22
C ALA A 326 68.58 -1.96 11.72
N GLN A 327 68.07 -2.89 12.52
CA GLN A 327 68.50 -3.12 13.90
C GLN A 327 69.05 -4.55 14.03
N SER A 328 70.23 -4.62 14.65
CA SER A 328 71.12 -5.75 14.86
C SER A 328 70.64 -6.72 15.94
N PRO A 329 71.14 -7.97 15.96
CA PRO A 329 70.60 -9.05 16.77
C PRO A 329 71.27 -9.10 18.15
N GLU A 330 70.54 -8.78 19.21
CA GLU A 330 70.87 -9.18 20.58
C GLU A 330 69.62 -9.09 21.46
N ASP A 331 69.51 -10.03 22.39
CA ASP A 331 68.49 -10.18 23.46
C ASP A 331 67.16 -10.90 23.14
N MET A 332 67.26 -12.23 23.02
CA MET A 332 66.28 -13.15 23.61
C MET A 332 66.83 -13.72 24.93
N PRO A 333 65.94 -13.97 25.90
CA PRO A 333 65.96 -15.25 26.64
C PRO A 333 64.58 -15.94 26.48
N PHE A 334 64.51 -17.06 25.76
CA PHE A 334 64.57 -18.44 26.27
C PHE A 334 63.53 -18.80 27.36
N GLU A 335 62.46 -19.52 26.97
CA GLU A 335 62.07 -20.75 27.67
C GLU A 335 61.21 -21.66 26.77
N ILE A 336 61.58 -22.94 26.77
CA ILE A 336 61.12 -24.10 25.96
C ILE A 336 60.22 -24.94 26.92
N THR A 337 59.13 -25.61 26.53
CA THR A 337 59.02 -27.01 26.00
C THR A 337 57.53 -27.40 26.05
N ASP A 338 56.95 -27.82 24.93
CA ASP A 338 56.66 -29.22 24.53
C ASP A 338 55.57 -29.92 25.35
N GLU A 339 54.44 -30.23 24.70
CA GLU A 339 53.88 -31.59 24.74
C GLU A 339 52.98 -31.84 23.52
N LYS A 340 53.41 -32.82 22.70
CA LYS A 340 52.60 -33.47 21.66
C LYS A 340 51.88 -34.64 22.32
N GLU A 341 50.59 -34.82 22.09
CA GLU A 341 50.08 -36.17 21.81
C GLU A 341 48.78 -36.17 20.99
N ASN A 342 48.70 -37.21 20.18
CA ASN A 342 47.78 -37.49 19.08
C ASN A 342 46.68 -38.47 19.55
N HIS A 343 45.77 -38.83 18.65
CA HIS A 343 44.71 -39.87 18.73
C HIS A 343 43.30 -39.37 19.08
N HIS A 344 42.41 -39.32 18.08
CA HIS A 344 41.45 -40.39 17.71
C HIS A 344 40.43 -40.66 18.81
N GLU A 345 39.17 -40.26 18.59
CA GLU A 345 38.02 -41.19 18.51
C GLU A 345 36.69 -40.46 18.23
N ALA A 346 35.73 -41.26 17.83
CA ALA A 346 34.52 -41.03 17.06
C ALA A 346 33.34 -40.35 17.83
N PRO A 347 32.20 -40.04 17.15
CA PRO A 347 31.10 -39.24 17.68
C PRO A 347 30.04 -40.08 18.41
N LEU A 348 29.21 -39.47 19.28
CA LEU A 348 27.86 -39.96 19.59
C LEU A 348 27.01 -38.96 20.40
N CYS A 349 25.72 -38.95 20.01
CA CYS A 349 24.49 -38.42 20.64
C CYS A 349 23.89 -37.14 20.02
#